data_AF-A0A9R1CYE4-F1
#
_entry.id   AF-A0A9R1CYE4-F1
#
_cell.length_a   1.000
_cell.length_b   1.000
_cell.length_c   1.000
_cell.angle_alpha   90.00
_cell.angle_beta   90.00
_cell.angle_gamma   90.00
#
_symmetry.space_group_name_H-M   'P 1'
#
loop_
_entity.id
_entity.type
_entity.pdbx_description
1 polymer ?
#
loop_
_entity_poly.entity_id
_entity_poly.type
_entity_poly.pdbx_seq_one_letter_code
_entity_poly.pdbx_strand_id
1 'polypeptide(L)' 'MTINDDILRYIKDADFIRFVFEGTPSQLNYWRGYIARRPEEKDAVLRSKYLLLHLDEMECQFSDAEIDGLKKRIQTSLSD' A
#
# COMPACT_ATOMS: atom_id res chain seq x y z
N MET A 1 -6.73 -8.05 -9.47
CA MET A 1 -5.30 -8.30 -9.17
C MET A 1 -5.22 -8.95 -7.81
N THR A 2 -4.64 -10.15 -7.68
CA THR A 2 -4.56 -10.85 -6.38
C THR A 2 -3.37 -10.29 -5.60
N ILE A 3 -3.63 -9.82 -4.38
CA ILE A 3 -2.58 -9.38 -3.46
C ILE A 3 -2.03 -10.64 -2.77
N ASN A 4 -0.77 -10.99 -3.06
CA ASN A 4 -0.07 -12.10 -2.41
C ASN A 4 0.79 -11.59 -1.24
N ASP A 5 1.30 -12.49 -0.40
CA ASP A 5 2.01 -12.16 0.84
C ASP A 5 3.22 -11.23 0.63
N ASP A 6 3.95 -11.39 -0.48
CA ASP A 6 5.09 -10.53 -0.81
C ASP A 6 4.67 -9.08 -1.07
N ILE A 7 3.50 -8.90 -1.70
CA ILE A 7 2.95 -7.56 -1.98
C ILE A 7 2.47 -6.93 -0.67
N LEU A 8 1.78 -7.70 0.19
CA LEU A 8 1.34 -7.26 1.51
C LEU A 8 2.50 -6.85 2.41
N ARG A 9 3.62 -7.57 2.35
CA ARG A 9 4.83 -7.25 3.12
C ARG A 9 5.30 -5.82 2.84
N TYR A 10 5.38 -5.43 1.56
CA TYR A 10 5.81 -4.09 1.18
C TYR A 10 4.78 -3.00 1.46
N ILE A 11 3.49 -3.26 1.23
CA ILE A 11 2.43 -2.28 1.48
C ILE A 11 2.27 -2.00 2.98
N LYS A 12 2.72 -2.90 3.86
CA LYS A 12 2.74 -2.72 5.32
C LYS A 12 4.06 -2.15 5.84
N ASP A 13 5.08 -2.03 4.99
CA ASP A 13 6.40 -1.53 5.39
C ASP A 13 6.41 0.00 5.33
N ALA A 14 6.54 0.65 6.50
CA ALA A 14 6.53 2.10 6.62
C ALA A 14 7.70 2.77 5.88
N ASP A 15 8.86 2.13 5.81
CA ASP A 15 10.02 2.66 5.09
C ASP A 15 9.83 2.52 3.57
N PHE A 16 9.13 1.47 3.13
CA PHE A 16 8.73 1.34 1.74
C PHE A 16 7.68 2.37 1.34
N ILE A 17 6.65 2.60 2.16
CA ILE A 17 5.63 3.63 1.94
C ILE A 17 6.30 5.01 1.82
N ARG A 18 7.19 5.36 2.76
CA ARG A 18 7.96 6.61 2.71
C ARG A 18 8.79 6.72 1.45
N PHE A 19 9.44 5.64 1.02
CA PHE A 19 10.16 5.62 -0.25
C PHE A 19 9.25 5.90 -1.46
N VAL A 20 8.02 5.38 -1.46
CA VAL A 20 7.08 5.56 -2.56
C VAL A 20 6.54 6.98 -2.64
N PHE A 21 6.18 7.60 -1.50
CA PHE A 21 5.52 8.91 -1.48
C PHE A 21 6.43 10.10 -1.18
N GLU A 22 7.44 9.92 -0.34
CA GLU A 22 8.28 11.00 0.23
C GLU A 22 9.78 10.74 0.01
N GLY A 23 10.11 9.81 -0.89
CA GLY A 23 11.44 9.23 -1.00
C GLY A 23 12.55 10.26 -1.13
N THR A 24 13.36 10.40 -0.09
CA THR A 24 14.61 11.16 -0.15
C THR A 24 15.59 10.51 -1.13
N PRO A 25 16.58 11.25 -1.68
CA PRO A 25 17.62 10.68 -2.54
C PRO A 25 18.33 9.46 -1.92
N SER A 26 18.52 9.45 -0.60
CA SER A 26 19.11 8.33 0.15
C SER A 26 18.22 7.08 0.13
N GLN A 27 16.91 7.24 0.31
CA GLN A 27 15.95 6.13 0.23
C GLN A 27 15.83 5.60 -1.20
N LEU A 28 15.84 6.48 -2.21
CA LEU A 28 15.86 6.06 -3.62
C LEU A 28 17.09 5.20 -3.93
N ASN A 29 18.27 5.59 -3.45
CA ASN A 29 19.50 4.83 -3.64
C ASN A 29 19.47 3.48 -2.90
N TYR A 30 18.97 3.45 -1.66
CA TYR A 30 18.80 2.21 -0.91
C TYR A 30 17.90 1.22 -1.66
N TRP A 31 16.70 1.64 -2.06
CA TRP A 31 15.73 0.77 -2.72
C TRP A 31 16.19 0.33 -4.12
N ARG A 32 16.89 1.19 -4.87
CA ARG A 32 17.54 0.77 -6.13
C ARG A 32 18.59 -0.31 -5.90
N GLY A 33 19.45 -0.13 -4.89
CA GLY A 33 20.48 -1.12 -4.54
C GLY A 33 19.90 -2.41 -3.95
N TYR A 34 18.77 -2.33 -3.26
CA TYR A 34 18.03 -3.48 -2.76
C TYR A 34 17.47 -4.32 -3.92
N ILE A 35 16.74 -3.69 -4.85
CA ILE A 35 16.16 -4.35 -6.03
C ILE A 35 17.24 -4.94 -6.95
N ALA A 36 18.38 -4.25 -7.10
CA ALA A 36 19.50 -4.76 -7.89
C ALA A 36 20.12 -6.04 -7.31
N ARG A 37 20.09 -6.20 -5.98
CA ARG A 37 20.59 -7.39 -5.28
C ARG A 37 19.56 -8.50 -5.16
N ARG A 38 18.27 -8.18 -5.31
CA ARG A 38 17.13 -9.10 -5.20
C ARG A 38 16.22 -9.01 -6.42
N PRO A 39 16.69 -9.43 -7.61
CA PRO A 39 15.88 -9.38 -8.83
C PRO A 39 14.58 -10.19 -8.71
N GLU A 40 14.55 -11.24 -7.88
CA GLU A 40 13.38 -12.06 -7.58
C GLU A 40 12.25 -11.28 -6.90
N GLU A 41 12.58 -10.23 -6.13
CA GLU A 41 11.59 -9.40 -5.44
C GLU A 41 11.14 -8.19 -6.28
N LYS A 42 11.75 -7.97 -7.45
CA LYS A 42 11.48 -6.80 -8.30
C LYS A 42 10.01 -6.69 -8.71
N ASP A 43 9.38 -7.80 -9.07
CA ASP A 43 7.97 -7.80 -9.49
C ASP A 43 7.05 -7.43 -8.31
N ALA A 44 7.28 -7.99 -7.12
CA ALA A 44 6.54 -7.64 -5.91
C ALA A 44 6.72 -6.16 -5.55
N VAL A 45 7.94 -5.64 -5.56
CA VAL A 45 8.23 -4.22 -5.29
C VAL A 45 7.53 -3.29 -6.28
N LEU A 46 7.59 -3.59 -7.58
CA LEU A 46 6.95 -2.77 -8.61
C LEU A 46 5.42 -2.79 -8.47
N ARG A 47 4.84 -3.97 -8.21
CA ARG A 47 3.39 -4.10 -7.99
C ARG A 47 2.93 -3.40 -6.72
N SER A 48 3.66 -3.51 -5.62
CA SER A 48 3.35 -2.79 -4.37
C SER A 48 3.46 -1.28 -4.56
N LYS A 49 4.48 -0.80 -5.29
CA LYS A 49 4.60 0.61 -5.63
C LYS A 49 3.42 1.08 -6.51
N TYR A 50 3.06 0.29 -7.53
CA TYR A 50 1.91 0.59 -8.38
C TYR A 50 0.63 0.68 -7.56
N LEU A 51 0.38 -0.30 -6.70
CA LEU A 51 -0.78 -0.32 -5.80
C LEU A 51 -0.86 0.93 -4.93
N LEU A 52 0.23 1.29 -4.26
CA LEU A 52 0.28 2.46 -3.39
C LEU A 52 -0.01 3.76 -4.17
N LEU A 53 0.54 3.91 -5.38
CA LEU A 53 0.34 5.12 -6.19
C LEU A 53 -1.04 5.23 -6.84
N HIS A 54 -1.78 4.13 -6.96
CA HIS A 54 -3.11 4.08 -7.57
C HIS A 54 -4.16 3.58 -6.57
N LEU A 55 -3.93 3.79 -5.27
CA LEU A 55 -4.89 3.45 -4.21
C LEU A 55 -6.26 4.09 -4.48
N ASP A 56 -6.27 5.32 -5.00
CA ASP A 56 -7.47 6.08 -5.32
C ASP A 56 -8.24 5.54 -6.53
N GLU A 57 -7.55 4.80 -7.42
CA GLU A 57 -8.14 4.15 -8.60
C GLU A 57 -8.57 2.71 -8.31
N MET A 58 -8.17 2.16 -7.16
CA MET A 58 -8.74 0.91 -6.70
C MET A 58 -10.20 1.19 -6.32
N GLU A 59 -11.13 0.79 -7.18
CA GLU A 59 -12.53 0.68 -6.80
C GLU A 59 -12.64 -0.29 -5.63
N CYS A 60 -12.57 0.25 -4.41
CA CYS A 60 -13.02 -0.43 -3.22
C CYS A 60 -14.53 -0.51 -3.34
N GLN A 61 -15.02 -1.53 -4.03
CA GLN A 61 -16.44 -1.85 -4.09
C GLN A 61 -16.84 -2.41 -2.73
N PHE A 62 -17.10 -1.49 -1.78
CA PHE A 62 -17.80 -1.83 -0.56
C PHE A 62 -19.25 -2.17 -0.93
N SER A 63 -19.75 -3.28 -0.42
CA SER A 63 -21.19 -3.54 -0.45
C SER A 63 -21.94 -2.48 0.37
N ASP A 64 -23.21 -2.24 0.04
CA ASP A 64 -24.06 -1.30 0.80
C ASP A 64 -24.09 -1.64 2.31
N ALA A 65 -24.03 -2.94 2.65
CA ALA A 65 -23.98 -3.40 4.03
C ALA A 65 -22.67 -3.01 4.74
N GLU A 66 -21.53 -3.08 4.06
CA GLU A 66 -20.24 -2.65 4.60
C GLU A 66 -20.19 -1.13 4.76
N ILE A 67 -20.74 -0.38 3.79
CA ILE A 67 -20.88 1.08 3.88
C ILE A 67 -21.74 1.46 5.09
N ASP A 68 -22.89 0.82 5.29
CA ASP A 68 -23.77 1.08 6.42
C ASP A 68 -23.12 0.71 7.77
N GLY A 69 -22.36 -0.38 7.80
CA GLY A 69 -21.56 -0.77 8.96
C GLY A 69 -20.50 0.26 9.31
N LEU A 70 -19.79 0.79 8.30
CA LEU A 70 -18.77 1.83 8.47
C LEU A 70 -19.40 3.14 8.96
N LYS A 71 -20.51 3.57 8.35
CA LYS A 71 -21.26 4.77 8.79
C LYS A 71 -21.65 4.70 10.26
N LYS A 72 -22.22 3.57 10.70
CA LYS A 72 -22.60 3.38 12.11
C LYS A 72 -21.41 3.49 13.04
N ARG A 73 -20.28 2.85 12.71
CA ARG A 73 -19.06 2.90 13.54
C ARG A 73 -18.49 4.31 13.67
N ILE A 74 -18.48 5.07 12.57
CA ILE A 74 -18.03 6.47 12.58
C ILE A 74 -18.98 7.32 13.43
N GLN A 75 -20.30 7.16 13.26
CA GLN A 75 -21.30 7.88 14.06
C GLN A 75 -21.15 7.59 15.56
N THR A 76 -20.95 6.33 15.95
CA THR A 76 -20.71 5.96 17.34
C THR A 76 -19.42 6.60 17.87
N SER A 77 -18.33 6.55 17.10
CA SER A 77 -17.04 7.12 17.53
C SER A 77 -17.00 8.64 17.62
N LEU A 78 -17.92 9.35 16.95
CA LEU A 78 -18.05 10.81 17.01
C LEU A 78 -19.09 11.28 18.05
N SER A 79 -19.90 10.35 18.57
CA SER A 79 -20.93 10.65 19.57
C SER A 79 -20.49 10.35 21.01
N ASP A 80 -19.33 9.72 21.18
CA ASP A 80 -18.57 9.63 22.45
C ASP A 80 -17.55 10.78 22.54
#